data_AF-A0A958AM85-F1
#
_entry.id   AF-A0A958AM85-F1
#
_cell.length_a   1.000
_cell.length_b   1.000
_cell.length_c   1.000
_cell.angle_alpha   90.00
_cell.angle_beta   90.00
_cell.angle_gamma   90.00
#
_symmetry.space_group_name_H-M   'P 1'
#
loop_
_entity.id
_entity.type
_entity.pdbx_description
1 polymer ?
#
loop_
_entity_poly.entity_id
_entity_poly.type
_entity_poly.pdbx_seq_one_letter_code
_entity_poly.pdbx_strand_id
1 'polypeptide(L)'
;MHTINTTRPTELALASYGSPLRKPILGWGLAVALIALIAFALWQQVPFFTYERWVELRVFLLALLITGLITLIPVGLLRWLDRREPEPWFMYGLAFLWGGLIATGIAGDINRHLDDALGFLFVVGTGPFVEEATKGLGLLVFLLLLRDEFDGPRDGFI
;
A
#
# COMPACT_ATOMS: atom_id res chain seq x y z
N MET A 1 12.09 -25.02 45.09
CA MET A 1 11.27 -25.77 44.12
C MET A 1 10.11 -24.86 43.73
N HIS A 2 10.31 -24.04 42.69
CA HIS A 2 9.37 -22.99 42.28
C HIS A 2 8.39 -23.61 41.27
N THR A 3 7.13 -23.79 41.68
CA THR A 3 6.09 -24.32 40.79
C THR A 3 5.72 -23.25 39.77
N ILE A 4 5.98 -23.54 38.49
CA ILE A 4 5.57 -22.74 37.35
C ILE A 4 4.06 -22.90 37.24
N ASN A 5 3.32 -21.84 37.58
CA ASN A 5 1.87 -21.80 37.44
C ASN A 5 1.54 -21.76 35.95
N THR A 6 1.07 -22.88 35.42
CA THR A 6 0.67 -23.04 34.03
C THR A 6 -0.47 -22.07 33.73
N THR A 7 -0.20 -21.11 32.86
CA THR A 7 -1.15 -20.16 32.30
C THR A 7 -2.42 -20.88 31.85
N ARG A 8 -3.56 -20.38 32.32
CA ARG A 8 -4.87 -20.94 31.99
C ARG A 8 -5.09 -20.79 30.47
N PRO A 9 -5.68 -21.79 29.78
CA PRO A 9 -5.95 -21.73 28.33
C PRO A 9 -6.72 -20.48 27.87
N THR A 10 -7.43 -19.84 28.79
CA THR A 10 -8.20 -18.61 28.58
C THR A 10 -7.33 -17.38 28.28
N GLU A 11 -6.11 -17.27 28.82
CA GLU A 11 -5.27 -16.08 28.57
C GLU A 11 -4.67 -16.08 27.16
N LEU A 12 -4.26 -17.25 26.66
CA LEU A 12 -3.83 -17.43 25.26
C LEU A 12 -4.99 -17.19 24.28
N ALA A 13 -6.20 -17.61 24.62
CA ALA A 13 -7.39 -17.35 23.82
C ALA A 13 -7.78 -15.86 23.80
N LEU A 14 -7.65 -15.16 24.94
CA LEU A 14 -7.94 -13.73 25.05
C LEU A 14 -6.90 -12.84 24.33
N ALA A 15 -5.62 -13.21 24.37
CA ALA A 15 -4.57 -12.55 23.58
C ALA A 15 -4.77 -12.71 22.06
N SER A 16 -5.42 -13.80 21.64
CA SER A 16 -5.69 -14.10 20.22
C SER A 16 -6.97 -13.43 19.67
N TYR A 17 -7.76 -12.75 20.50
CA TYR A 17 -9.14 -12.35 20.19
C TYR A 17 -9.30 -10.90 19.70
N GLY A 18 -8.22 -10.14 19.58
CA GLY A 18 -8.25 -8.70 19.28
C GLY A 18 -8.19 -8.30 17.80
N SER A 19 -7.60 -9.12 16.91
CA SER A 19 -7.32 -8.68 15.52
C SER A 19 -8.59 -8.70 14.64
N PRO A 20 -8.99 -7.55 14.03
CA PRO A 20 -10.11 -7.46 13.11
C PRO A 20 -9.97 -8.35 11.87
N LEU A 21 -8.73 -8.64 11.45
CA LEU A 21 -8.39 -9.43 10.26
C LEU A 21 -8.69 -10.92 10.41
N ARG A 22 -8.95 -11.41 11.64
CA ARG A 22 -9.37 -12.80 11.90
C ARG A 22 -10.84 -13.09 11.55
N LYS A 23 -11.64 -12.06 11.27
CA LYS A 23 -13.03 -12.24 10.82
C LYS A 23 -13.00 -12.50 9.30
N PRO A 24 -13.35 -13.70 8.82
CA PRO A 24 -13.21 -14.06 7.40
C PRO A 24 -13.99 -13.12 6.48
N ILE A 25 -15.12 -12.60 6.94
CA ILE A 25 -15.94 -11.63 6.19
C ILE A 25 -15.20 -10.32 5.93
N LEU A 26 -14.44 -9.80 6.90
CA LEU A 26 -13.68 -8.56 6.75
C LEU A 26 -12.48 -8.77 5.81
N GLY A 27 -11.81 -9.92 5.93
CA GLY A 27 -10.70 -10.30 5.02
C GLY A 27 -11.15 -10.42 3.56
N TRP A 28 -12.28 -11.08 3.30
CA TRP A 28 -12.86 -11.15 1.96
C TRP A 28 -13.30 -9.78 1.44
N GLY A 29 -13.90 -8.94 2.29
CA GLY A 29 -14.26 -7.57 1.94
C GLY A 29 -13.06 -6.73 1.52
N LEU A 30 -11.96 -6.80 2.28
CA LEU A 30 -10.71 -6.10 1.97
C LEU A 30 -10.08 -6.61 0.67
N ALA A 31 -10.05 -7.92 0.45
CA ALA A 31 -9.54 -8.52 -0.78
C ALA A 31 -10.35 -8.06 -2.01
N VAL A 32 -11.68 -8.07 -1.92
CA VAL A 32 -12.57 -7.58 -2.99
C VAL A 32 -12.35 -6.09 -3.24
N ALA A 33 -12.21 -5.28 -2.17
CA ALA A 33 -11.92 -3.85 -2.30
C ALA A 33 -10.57 -3.60 -3.01
N LEU A 34 -9.51 -4.33 -2.64
CA LEU A 34 -8.21 -4.24 -3.29
C LEU A 34 -8.28 -4.64 -4.77
N ILE A 35 -8.98 -5.72 -5.10
CA ILE A 35 -9.18 -6.15 -6.49
C ILE A 35 -9.93 -5.08 -7.28
N ALA A 36 -10.98 -4.49 -6.71
CA ALA A 36 -11.74 -3.42 -7.34
C ALA A 36 -10.88 -2.17 -7.57
N LEU A 37 -10.04 -1.80 -6.60
CA LEU A 37 -9.09 -0.69 -6.72
C LEU A 37 -8.03 -0.95 -7.79
N ILE A 38 -7.50 -2.17 -7.89
CA ILE A 38 -6.56 -2.54 -8.95
C ILE A 38 -7.23 -2.46 -10.32
N ALA A 39 -8.44 -3.03 -10.46
CA ALA A 39 -9.20 -2.98 -11.71
C ALA A 39 -9.51 -1.54 -12.13
N PHE A 40 -9.93 -0.69 -11.18
CA PHE A 40 -10.13 0.73 -11.40
C PHE A 40 -8.83 1.44 -11.81
N ALA A 41 -7.73 1.22 -11.09
CA ALA A 41 -6.44 1.84 -11.39
C ALA A 41 -5.95 1.45 -12.79
N LEU A 42 -6.06 0.18 -13.17
CA LEU A 42 -5.72 -0.30 -14.51
C LEU A 42 -6.62 0.32 -15.58
N TRP A 43 -7.92 0.43 -15.32
CA TRP A 43 -8.87 1.09 -16.22
C TRP A 43 -8.46 2.55 -16.51
N GLN A 44 -8.03 3.27 -15.48
CA GLN A 44 -7.56 4.65 -15.61
C GLN A 44 -6.29 4.79 -16.47
N GLN A 45 -5.49 3.72 -16.60
CA GLN A 45 -4.28 3.72 -17.45
C GLN A 45 -4.59 3.42 -18.92
N VAL A 46 -5.77 2.88 -19.26
CA VAL A 46 -6.12 2.50 -20.64
C VAL A 46 -5.98 3.67 -21.62
N PRO A 47 -6.47 4.90 -21.35
CA PRO A 47 -6.33 6.04 -22.26
C PRO A 47 -4.88 6.43 -22.56
N PHE A 48 -3.95 6.11 -21.66
CA PHE A 48 -2.52 6.38 -21.85
C PHE A 48 -1.89 5.48 -22.93
N PHE A 49 -2.55 4.38 -23.32
CA PHE A 49 -2.02 3.42 -24.29
C PHE A 49 -2.77 3.39 -25.62
N THR A 50 -3.76 4.28 -25.81
CA THR A 50 -4.62 4.28 -27.01
C THR A 50 -4.12 5.14 -28.17
N TYR A 51 -3.14 6.03 -27.97
CA TYR A 51 -2.76 7.02 -29.00
C TYR A 51 -1.41 6.75 -29.68
N GLU A 52 -0.33 6.33 -29.00
CA GLU A 52 0.95 5.94 -29.64
C GLU A 52 1.64 4.73 -28.97
N ARG A 53 1.16 3.54 -29.35
CA ARG A 53 1.37 2.24 -28.67
C ARG A 53 2.82 1.82 -28.36
N TRP A 54 3.82 2.27 -29.12
CA TRP A 54 5.19 1.76 -28.97
C TRP A 54 6.10 2.63 -28.11
N VAL A 55 5.95 3.95 -28.16
CA VAL A 55 6.78 4.86 -27.36
C VAL A 55 6.26 4.90 -25.92
N GLU A 56 4.95 5.04 -25.74
CA GLU A 56 4.28 5.07 -24.43
C GLU A 56 4.53 3.78 -23.65
N LEU A 57 4.41 2.62 -24.31
CA LEU A 57 4.70 1.33 -23.69
C LEU A 57 6.17 1.21 -23.27
N ARG A 58 7.12 1.66 -24.11
CA ARG A 58 8.55 1.64 -23.76
C ARG A 58 8.85 2.54 -22.56
N VAL A 59 8.30 3.75 -22.56
CA VAL A 59 8.48 4.70 -21.44
C VAL A 59 7.87 4.12 -20.16
N PHE A 60 6.66 3.55 -20.24
CA PHE A 60 6.02 2.89 -19.11
C PHE A 60 6.87 1.73 -18.56
N LEU A 61 7.33 0.82 -19.44
CA LEU A 61 8.15 -0.33 -19.02
C LEU A 61 9.50 0.10 -18.45
N LEU A 62 10.14 1.12 -19.02
CA LEU A 62 11.38 1.69 -18.50
C LEU A 62 11.16 2.37 -17.15
N ALA A 63 10.09 3.16 -17.01
CA ALA A 63 9.74 3.80 -15.75
C ALA A 63 9.44 2.75 -14.67
N LEU A 64 8.69 1.71 -15.00
CA LEU A 64 8.40 0.59 -14.09
C LEU A 64 9.68 -0.13 -13.66
N LEU A 65 10.59 -0.40 -14.61
CA LEU A 65 11.87 -1.04 -14.32
C LEU A 65 12.74 -0.16 -13.42
N ILE A 66 12.92 1.11 -13.77
CA ILE A 66 13.77 2.05 -13.03
C ILE A 66 13.21 2.27 -11.63
N THR A 67 11.92 2.56 -11.50
CA THR A 67 11.26 2.74 -10.20
C THR A 67 11.31 1.47 -9.36
N GLY A 68 11.12 0.30 -9.99
CA GLY A 68 11.28 -0.99 -9.32
C GLY A 68 12.69 -1.18 -8.76
N LEU A 69 13.73 -0.86 -9.56
CA LEU A 69 15.12 -0.94 -9.13
C LEU A 69 15.44 0.05 -8.01
N ILE A 70 14.96 1.30 -8.11
CA ILE A 70 15.13 2.31 -7.07
C ILE A 70 14.47 1.86 -5.76
N THR A 71 13.29 1.22 -5.85
CA THR A 71 12.55 0.70 -4.68
C THR A 71 13.31 -0.40 -3.93
N LEU A 72 14.24 -1.11 -4.58
CA LEU A 72 15.07 -2.11 -3.91
C LEU A 72 15.97 -1.48 -2.83
N ILE A 73 16.32 -0.20 -2.96
CA ILE A 73 17.14 0.53 -1.98
C ILE A 73 16.39 0.67 -0.63
N PRO A 74 15.21 1.31 -0.55
CA PRO A 74 14.48 1.41 0.71
C PRO A 74 14.03 0.04 1.22
N VAL A 75 13.62 -0.90 0.36
CA VAL A 75 13.27 -2.27 0.81
C VAL A 75 14.47 -2.99 1.44
N GLY A 76 15.66 -2.86 0.83
CA GLY A 76 16.90 -3.42 1.38
C GLY A 76 17.28 -2.78 2.72
N LEU A 77 17.10 -1.47 2.85
CA LEU A 77 17.33 -0.73 4.09
C LEU A 77 16.37 -1.16 5.20
N LEU A 78 15.07 -1.21 4.92
CA LEU A 78 14.04 -1.67 5.86
C LEU A 78 14.34 -3.10 6.32
N ARG A 79 14.68 -4.00 5.39
CA ARG A 79 15.03 -5.39 5.73
C ARG A 79 16.31 -5.51 6.56
N TRP A 80 17.28 -4.63 6.32
CA TRP A 80 18.49 -4.58 7.13
C TRP A 80 18.20 -4.11 8.56
N LEU A 81 17.32 -3.12 8.70
CA LEU A 81 16.87 -2.60 9.98
C LEU A 81 16.06 -3.67 10.74
N ASP A 82 15.17 -4.36 10.03
CA ASP A 82 14.30 -5.45 10.51
C ASP A 82 14.96 -6.85 10.39
N ARG A 83 16.27 -6.92 10.55
CA ARG A 83 17.01 -8.20 10.47
C ARG A 83 16.66 -9.19 11.59
N ARG A 84 15.96 -8.75 12.64
CA ARG A 84 15.67 -9.55 13.83
C ARG A 84 14.34 -10.29 13.71
N GLU A 85 13.34 -9.72 13.05
CA GLU A 85 12.00 -10.30 12.91
C GLU A 85 11.44 -10.01 11.51
N PRO A 86 12.05 -10.57 10.44
CA PRO A 86 11.79 -10.14 9.09
C PRO A 86 10.33 -10.31 8.68
N GLU A 87 9.70 -9.18 8.35
CA GLU A 87 8.33 -9.13 7.83
C GLU A 87 8.19 -9.89 6.48
N PRO A 88 7.01 -10.46 6.19
CA PRO A 88 6.78 -11.26 5.00
C PRO A 88 6.80 -10.42 3.72
N TRP A 89 7.37 -11.00 2.66
CA TRP A 89 7.60 -10.33 1.37
C TRP A 89 6.36 -9.73 0.70
N PHE A 90 5.18 -10.29 0.96
CA PHE A 90 3.94 -9.81 0.35
C PHE A 90 3.57 -8.40 0.82
N MET A 91 3.98 -7.97 2.02
CA MET A 91 3.70 -6.62 2.54
C MET A 91 4.45 -5.55 1.73
N TYR A 92 5.72 -5.78 1.43
CA TYR A 92 6.50 -4.91 0.54
C TYR A 92 5.90 -4.85 -0.87
N GLY A 93 5.47 -6.01 -1.40
CA GLY A 93 4.81 -6.07 -2.70
C GLY A 93 3.49 -5.30 -2.73
N LEU A 94 2.70 -5.39 -1.66
CA LEU A 94 1.43 -4.68 -1.53
C LEU A 94 1.65 -3.17 -1.34
N ALA A 95 2.65 -2.75 -0.57
CA ALA A 95 3.03 -1.35 -0.42
C ALA A 95 3.50 -0.76 -1.77
N PHE A 96 4.33 -1.49 -2.52
CA PHE A 96 4.74 -1.12 -3.87
C PHE A 96 3.55 -1.03 -4.83
N LEU A 97 2.65 -2.03 -4.80
CA LEU A 97 1.44 -2.05 -5.63
C LEU A 97 0.51 -0.88 -5.31
N TRP A 98 0.36 -0.56 -4.02
CA TRP A 98 -0.41 0.60 -3.60
C TRP A 98 0.20 1.88 -4.17
N GLY A 99 1.47 2.13 -3.89
CA GLY A 99 2.11 3.39 -4.27
C GLY A 99 2.29 3.57 -5.78
N GLY A 100 2.66 2.49 -6.49
CA GLY A 100 2.97 2.53 -7.91
C GLY A 100 1.76 2.43 -8.83
N LEU A 101 0.74 1.67 -8.44
CA LEU A 101 -0.44 1.42 -9.29
C LEU A 101 -1.70 2.10 -8.76
N ILE A 102 -2.12 1.76 -7.53
CA ILE A 102 -3.42 2.17 -7.00
C ILE A 102 -3.44 3.68 -6.76
N ALA A 103 -2.44 4.21 -6.04
CA ALA A 103 -2.34 5.61 -5.71
C ALA A 103 -2.17 6.48 -6.96
N THR A 104 -1.33 6.05 -7.91
CA THR A 104 -1.16 6.73 -9.21
C THR A 104 -2.46 6.75 -10.01
N GLY A 105 -3.23 5.66 -10.01
CA GLY A 105 -4.51 5.58 -10.71
C GLY A 105 -5.58 6.50 -10.12
N ILE A 106 -5.70 6.52 -8.78
CA ILE A 106 -6.62 7.41 -8.06
C ILE A 106 -6.21 8.89 -8.25
N ALA A 107 -4.92 9.20 -8.07
CA ALA A 107 -4.41 10.56 -8.24
C ALA A 107 -4.58 11.06 -9.68
N GLY A 108 -4.36 10.20 -10.67
CA GLY A 108 -4.60 10.50 -12.08
C GLY A 108 -6.06 10.83 -12.36
N ASP A 109 -7.00 10.08 -11.77
CA ASP A 109 -8.43 10.36 -11.90
C ASP A 109 -8.82 11.70 -11.26
N ILE A 110 -8.35 11.97 -10.04
CA ILE A 110 -8.58 13.25 -9.34
C ILE A 110 -8.01 14.41 -10.18
N ASN A 111 -6.77 14.29 -10.64
CA ASN A 111 -6.09 15.32 -11.42
C ASN A 111 -6.81 15.61 -12.74
N ARG A 112 -7.40 14.61 -13.39
CA ARG A 112 -8.22 14.81 -14.59
C ARG A 112 -9.46 15.65 -14.32
N HIS A 113 -10.20 15.33 -13.26
CA HIS A 113 -11.38 16.11 -12.88
C HIS A 113 -11.01 17.54 -12.43
N LEU A 114 -9.85 17.71 -11.77
CA LEU A 114 -9.32 19.02 -11.43
C LEU A 114 -8.90 19.81 -12.68
N ASP A 115 -8.35 19.14 -13.69
CA ASP A 115 -7.97 19.77 -14.96
C ASP A 115 -9.21 20.31 -15.69
N ASP A 116 -10.26 19.49 -15.78
CA ASP A 116 -11.54 19.89 -16.37
C ASP A 116 -12.19 21.10 -15.66
N ALA A 117 -11.99 21.23 -14.34
CA ALA A 117 -12.60 22.28 -13.53
C ALA A 117 -11.74 23.55 -13.38
N LEU A 118 -10.42 23.40 -13.24
CA LEU A 118 -9.49 24.47 -12.82
C LEU A 118 -8.38 24.74 -13.85
N GLY A 119 -8.19 23.83 -14.81
CA GLY A 119 -7.26 23.95 -15.92
C GLY A 119 -5.83 23.47 -15.64
N PHE A 120 -5.13 23.21 -16.74
CA PHE A 120 -3.83 22.53 -16.77
C PHE A 120 -2.77 23.16 -15.86
N LEU A 121 -2.65 24.49 -15.83
CA LEU A 121 -1.63 25.17 -15.02
C LEU A 121 -1.81 24.92 -13.52
N PHE A 122 -3.06 24.79 -13.05
CA PHE A 122 -3.33 24.44 -11.67
C PHE A 122 -2.86 23.01 -11.36
N VAL A 123 -3.25 22.06 -12.22
CA VAL A 123 -2.94 20.63 -12.03
C VAL A 123 -1.45 20.34 -12.14
N VAL A 124 -0.69 21.04 -12.99
CA VAL A 124 0.78 20.90 -13.02
C VAL A 124 1.40 21.27 -11.67
N GLY A 125 0.86 22.26 -10.98
CA GLY A 125 1.32 22.67 -9.65
C GLY A 125 0.86 21.71 -8.54
N THR A 126 -0.38 21.22 -8.59
CA THR A 126 -0.98 20.44 -7.49
C THR A 126 -0.86 18.93 -7.66
N GLY A 127 -0.68 18.45 -8.89
CA GLY A 127 -0.68 17.03 -9.25
C GLY A 127 0.28 16.18 -8.42
N PRO A 128 1.55 16.60 -8.23
CA PRO A 128 2.49 15.88 -7.38
C PRO A 128 2.02 15.76 -5.91
N PHE A 129 1.33 16.79 -5.38
CA PHE A 129 0.82 16.77 -4.02
C PHE A 129 -0.38 15.82 -3.88
N VAL A 130 -1.27 15.79 -4.88
CA VAL A 130 -2.39 14.84 -4.92
C VAL A 130 -1.87 13.41 -4.97
N GLU A 131 -0.83 13.17 -5.77
CA GLU A 131 -0.20 11.84 -5.86
C GLU A 131 0.41 11.41 -4.53
N GLU A 132 1.19 12.28 -3.88
CA GLU A 132 1.83 11.95 -2.60
C GLU A 132 0.79 11.80 -1.47
N ALA A 133 -0.24 12.63 -1.44
CA ALA A 133 -1.35 12.49 -0.49
C ALA A 133 -2.05 11.13 -0.64
N THR A 134 -2.26 10.68 -1.87
CA THR A 134 -2.92 9.40 -2.16
C THR A 134 -2.02 8.21 -1.78
N LYS A 135 -0.70 8.33 -1.96
CA LYS A 135 0.26 7.34 -1.46
C LYS A 135 0.24 7.26 0.06
N GLY A 136 0.25 8.41 0.74
CA GLY A 136 0.15 8.51 2.20
C GLY A 136 -1.15 7.95 2.76
N LEU A 137 -2.28 8.11 2.06
CA LEU A 137 -3.56 7.51 2.46
C LEU A 137 -3.48 5.98 2.53
N GLY A 138 -2.72 5.33 1.65
CA GLY A 138 -2.49 3.89 1.75
C GLY A 138 -1.80 3.50 3.03
N LEU A 139 -0.72 4.22 3.38
CA LEU A 139 0.01 4.00 4.62
C LEU A 139 -0.91 4.16 5.84
N LEU A 140 -1.76 5.20 5.85
CA LEU A 140 -2.74 5.41 6.91
C LEU A 140 -3.76 4.26 6.98
N VAL A 141 -4.26 3.79 5.85
CA VAL A 141 -5.18 2.64 5.80
C VAL A 141 -4.49 1.39 6.31
N PHE A 142 -3.25 1.10 5.89
CA PHE A 142 -2.46 -0.01 6.41
C PHE A 142 -2.26 0.10 7.92
N LEU A 143 -1.84 1.26 8.40
CA LEU A 143 -1.63 1.50 9.83
C LEU A 143 -2.91 1.31 10.63
N LEU A 144 -4.06 1.77 10.13
CA LEU A 144 -5.35 1.58 10.79
C LEU A 144 -5.83 0.13 10.79
N LEU A 145 -5.52 -0.63 9.72
CA LEU A 145 -5.90 -2.04 9.60
C LEU A 145 -4.99 -2.96 10.43
N LEU A 146 -3.70 -2.67 10.46
CA LEU A 146 -2.68 -3.42 11.20
C LEU A 146 -2.44 -2.86 12.61
N ARG A 147 -3.19 -1.83 13.04
CA ARG A 147 -3.05 -1.22 14.38
C ARG A 147 -3.10 -2.24 15.53
N ASP A 148 -3.84 -3.33 15.32
CA ASP A 148 -4.09 -4.38 16.31
C ASP A 148 -3.03 -5.51 16.24
N GLU A 149 -2.11 -5.44 15.27
CA GLU A 149 -0.95 -6.33 15.10
C GLU A 149 0.36 -5.72 15.62
N PHE A 150 0.41 -4.40 15.86
CA PHE A 150 1.56 -3.75 16.51
C PHE A 150 1.50 -3.95 18.03
N ASP A 151 2.42 -4.75 18.59
CA ASP A 151 2.55 -4.98 20.04
C ASP A 151 3.31 -3.81 20.71
N GLY A 152 2.74 -2.61 20.61
CA GLY A 152 3.15 -1.41 21.34
C GLY A 152 3.86 -0.32 20.53
N PRO A 153 4.12 0.86 21.13
CA PRO A 153 4.62 2.06 20.43
C PRO A 153 6.01 1.92 19.79
N ARG A 154 6.69 0.79 20.03
CA ARG A 154 8.04 0.50 19.53
C ARG A 154 8.03 -0.18 18.16
N ASP A 155 6.96 -0.90 17.81
CA ASP A 155 6.87 -1.60 16.51
C ASP A 155 6.49 -0.65 15.35
N GLY A 156 5.80 0.46 15.64
CA GLY A 156 5.41 1.42 14.59
C GLY A 156 6.51 2.38 14.11
N PHE A 157 7.74 2.27 14.64
CA PHE A 157 8.84 3.21 14.40
C PHE A 157 9.99 2.65 13.56
N ILE A 158 9.96 1.35 13.24
CA ILE A 158 11.07 0.63 12.57
C ILE A 158 10.60 0.14 11.21
#